data_AF-A0A841EJM3-F1
#
_entry.id   AF-A0A841EJM3-F1
#
_cell.length_a   1.000
_cell.length_b   1.000
_cell.length_c   1.000
_cell.angle_alpha   90.00
_cell.angle_beta   90.00
_cell.angle_gamma   90.00
#
_symmetry.space_group_name_H-M   'P 1'
#
loop_
_entity.id
_entity.type
_entity.pdbx_description
1 polymer ?
#
loop_
_entity_poly.entity_id
_entity_poly.type
_entity_poly.pdbx_seq_one_letter_code
_entity_poly.pdbx_strand_id
1 'polypeptide(L)'
;MNFKKTFNNYKQLIPIIFLAFYCLDTIATAIDGTVVILYKTEEFELAIQHYLAFGAVVINMYLFFFHKVFYKYGLILIILLGLFNILTFSPLRETISLKGLPIGFQPSTLLAGLLAYVINFDRATKFILRTVRTNYTSEQIVKIEQKKFTEETQKFISRYKAYSTESLHQIVRENEFVPAAIEAAKQLIEAREKKS
;
A
#
# COMPACT_ATOMS: atom_id res chain seq x y z
N MET A 1 8.73 -19.06 16.41
CA MET A 1 7.87 -18.72 15.25
C MET A 1 8.07 -17.24 14.94
N ASN A 2 8.57 -16.89 13.76
CA ASN A 2 9.08 -15.55 13.46
C ASN A 2 7.91 -14.58 13.14
N PHE A 3 7.43 -13.84 14.15
CA PHE A 3 6.24 -12.98 14.10
C PHE A 3 6.24 -12.01 12.89
N LYS A 4 7.43 -11.50 12.55
CA LYS A 4 7.65 -10.58 11.41
C LYS A 4 7.31 -11.20 10.06
N LYS A 5 7.56 -12.51 9.88
CA LYS A 5 7.28 -13.24 8.63
C LYS A 5 5.78 -13.49 8.47
N THR A 6 5.10 -13.83 9.56
CA THR A 6 3.63 -14.01 9.58
C THR A 6 2.94 -12.68 9.26
N PHE A 7 3.30 -11.60 9.97
CA PHE A 7 2.71 -10.28 9.76
C PHE A 7 2.84 -9.78 8.32
N ASN A 8 4.01 -9.95 7.69
CA ASN A 8 4.24 -9.54 6.31
C ASN A 8 3.37 -10.28 5.28
N ASN A 9 2.87 -11.47 5.59
CA ASN A 9 1.98 -12.21 4.71
C ASN A 9 0.52 -11.75 4.86
N TYR A 10 0.07 -11.47 6.09
CA TYR A 10 -1.32 -11.09 6.36
C TYR A 10 -1.61 -9.61 6.15
N LYS A 11 -0.60 -8.73 6.17
CA LYS A 11 -0.82 -7.28 5.91
C LYS A 11 -1.50 -7.02 4.57
N GLN A 12 -1.36 -7.91 3.60
CA GLN A 12 -2.03 -7.78 2.30
C GLN A 12 -3.55 -7.88 2.40
N LEU A 13 -4.11 -8.49 3.46
CA LEU A 13 -5.56 -8.54 3.68
C LEU A 13 -6.16 -7.23 4.19
N ILE A 14 -5.36 -6.28 4.68
CA ILE A 14 -5.89 -5.05 5.29
C ILE A 14 -6.89 -4.33 4.39
N PRO A 15 -6.64 -4.13 3.07
CA PRO A 15 -7.60 -3.48 2.18
C PRO A 15 -8.92 -4.25 2.04
N ILE A 16 -8.89 -5.59 1.99
CA ILE A 16 -10.11 -6.39 1.83
C ILE A 16 -10.90 -6.49 3.13
N ILE A 17 -10.22 -6.56 4.28
CA ILE A 17 -10.85 -6.50 5.61
C ILE A 17 -11.53 -5.13 5.80
N PHE A 18 -10.88 -4.06 5.35
CA PHE A 18 -11.45 -2.72 5.37
C PHE A 18 -12.72 -2.61 4.53
N LEU A 19 -12.71 -3.15 3.30
CA LEU A 19 -13.93 -3.21 2.47
C LEU A 19 -15.01 -4.11 3.09
N ALA A 20 -14.63 -5.23 3.71
CA ALA A 20 -15.56 -6.10 4.42
C ALA A 20 -16.25 -5.39 5.59
N PHE A 21 -15.52 -4.54 6.31
CA PHE A 21 -16.10 -3.73 7.38
C PHE A 21 -17.20 -2.81 6.86
N TYR A 22 -16.99 -2.13 5.74
CA TYR A 22 -18.03 -1.32 5.09
C TYR A 22 -19.22 -2.15 4.60
N CYS A 23 -18.98 -3.37 4.10
CA CYS A 23 -20.08 -4.27 3.76
C CYS A 23 -20.94 -4.60 4.98
N LEU A 24 -20.31 -4.89 6.13
CA LEU A 24 -21.02 -5.18 7.38
C LEU A 24 -21.80 -3.96 7.87
N ASP A 25 -21.20 -2.77 7.80
CA ASP A 25 -21.85 -1.49 8.12
C ASP A 25 -23.08 -1.24 7.23
N THR A 26 -22.97 -1.53 5.93
CA THR A 26 -24.09 -1.45 4.98
C THR A 26 -25.21 -2.44 5.32
N ILE A 27 -24.86 -3.66 5.71
CA ILE A 27 -25.84 -4.67 6.15
C ILE A 27 -26.53 -4.22 7.43
N ALA A 28 -25.79 -3.69 8.40
CA ALA A 28 -26.37 -3.15 9.63
C ALA A 28 -27.34 -2.00 9.33
N THR A 29 -26.94 -1.06 8.47
CA THR A 29 -27.80 0.04 8.02
C THR A 29 -29.05 -0.45 7.29
N ALA A 30 -28.94 -1.52 6.49
CA ALA A 30 -30.09 -2.15 5.84
C ALA A 30 -31.07 -2.81 6.82
N ILE A 31 -30.57 -3.34 7.93
CA ILE A 31 -31.42 -3.91 9.00
C ILE A 31 -32.15 -2.80 9.75
N ASP A 32 -31.48 -1.67 10.00
CA ASP A 32 -32.11 -0.48 10.59
C ASP A 32 -33.13 0.18 9.64
N GLY A 33 -33.06 -0.13 8.35
CA GLY A 33 -34.03 0.26 7.31
C GLY A 33 -34.01 1.74 6.96
N THR A 34 -33.15 2.54 7.60
CA THR A 34 -33.11 3.99 7.43
C THR A 34 -31.68 4.52 7.40
N VAL A 35 -31.46 5.58 6.62
CA VAL A 35 -30.18 6.30 6.59
C VAL A 35 -30.43 7.80 6.71
N VAL A 36 -29.60 8.49 7.49
CA VAL A 36 -29.72 9.94 7.71
C VAL A 36 -28.83 10.67 6.70
N ILE A 37 -29.44 11.35 5.73
CA ILE A 37 -28.76 12.18 4.74
C ILE A 37 -29.23 13.62 4.95
N LEU A 38 -28.31 14.54 5.25
CA LEU A 38 -28.62 15.98 5.42
C LEU A 38 -29.81 16.24 6.40
N TYR A 39 -29.81 15.57 7.55
CA TYR A 39 -30.85 15.65 8.59
C TYR A 39 -32.23 15.10 8.18
N LYS A 40 -32.33 14.38 7.05
CA LYS A 40 -33.53 13.65 6.67
C LYS A 40 -33.28 12.15 6.76
N THR A 41 -34.21 11.45 7.37
CA THR A 41 -34.24 9.99 7.41
C THR A 41 -34.91 9.50 6.14
N GLU A 42 -34.15 8.81 5.28
CA GLU A 42 -34.67 8.17 4.08
C GLU A 42 -34.66 6.66 4.27
N GLU A 43 -35.65 5.97 3.67
CA GLU A 43 -35.69 4.51 3.66
C GLU A 43 -34.54 3.98 2.82
N PHE A 44 -33.76 3.06 3.41
CA PHE A 44 -32.59 2.48 2.75
C PHE A 44 -32.87 1.05 2.31
N GLU A 45 -32.79 0.81 1.01
CA GLU A 45 -32.91 -0.51 0.42
C GLU A 45 -31.61 -0.96 -0.25
N LEU A 46 -31.30 -2.26 -0.11
CA LEU A 46 -30.13 -2.86 -0.73
C LEU A 46 -30.33 -3.04 -2.24
N ALA A 47 -29.64 -2.21 -3.02
CA ALA A 47 -29.49 -2.42 -4.47
C ALA A 47 -28.63 -3.66 -4.81
N ILE A 48 -28.81 -4.21 -6.03
CA ILE A 48 -28.04 -5.34 -6.58
C ILE A 48 -26.51 -5.15 -6.49
N GLN A 49 -26.05 -3.90 -6.61
CA GLN A 49 -24.63 -3.53 -6.54
C GLN A 49 -24.01 -3.80 -5.16
N HIS A 50 -24.80 -3.77 -4.08
CA HIS A 50 -24.33 -4.13 -2.73
C HIS A 50 -24.11 -5.64 -2.63
N TYR A 51 -25.04 -6.45 -3.12
CA TYR A 51 -24.90 -7.90 -3.15
C TYR A 51 -23.69 -8.36 -3.98
N LEU A 52 -23.45 -7.71 -5.13
CA LEU A 52 -22.25 -7.95 -5.93
C LEU A 52 -20.97 -7.58 -5.16
N ALA A 53 -20.98 -6.46 -4.43
CA ALA A 53 -19.85 -6.05 -3.60
C ALA A 53 -19.55 -7.06 -2.49
N PHE A 54 -20.59 -7.57 -1.82
CA PHE A 54 -20.47 -8.59 -0.78
C PHE A 54 -19.87 -9.88 -1.34
N GLY A 55 -20.42 -10.35 -2.46
CA GLY A 55 -19.91 -11.53 -3.16
C GLY A 55 -18.45 -11.35 -3.59
N ALA A 56 -18.11 -10.20 -4.16
CA ALA A 56 -16.75 -9.90 -4.58
C ALA A 56 -15.76 -9.93 -3.40
N VAL A 57 -16.13 -9.37 -2.25
CA VAL A 57 -15.30 -9.41 -1.03
C VAL A 57 -15.08 -10.84 -0.54
N VAL A 58 -16.14 -11.64 -0.45
CA VAL A 58 -16.05 -13.04 -0.01
C VAL A 58 -15.18 -13.86 -0.98
N ILE A 59 -15.39 -13.71 -2.29
CA ILE A 59 -14.58 -14.38 -3.32
C ILE A 59 -13.11 -13.97 -3.19
N ASN A 60 -12.83 -12.68 -3.00
CA ASN A 60 -11.47 -12.19 -2.89
C ASN A 60 -10.77 -12.69 -1.62
N MET A 61 -11.51 -12.75 -0.51
CA MET A 61 -11.03 -13.32 0.74
C MET A 61 -10.74 -14.82 0.57
N TYR A 62 -11.60 -15.57 -0.12
CA TYR A 62 -11.34 -16.96 -0.50
C TYR A 62 -10.07 -17.09 -1.37
N LEU A 63 -9.91 -16.23 -2.39
CA LEU A 63 -8.71 -16.21 -3.23
C LEU A 63 -7.44 -15.93 -2.40
N PHE A 64 -7.51 -15.12 -1.35
CA PHE A 64 -6.35 -14.89 -0.49
C PHE A 64 -5.88 -16.18 0.20
N PHE A 65 -6.80 -16.99 0.74
CA PHE A 65 -6.43 -18.20 1.48
C PHE A 65 -5.99 -19.34 0.56
N PHE A 66 -6.70 -19.58 -0.54
CA PHE A 66 -6.47 -20.75 -1.40
C PHE A 66 -5.63 -20.44 -2.65
N HIS A 67 -5.73 -19.22 -3.18
CA HIS A 67 -5.23 -18.86 -4.52
C HIS A 67 -4.50 -17.50 -4.53
N LYS A 68 -3.46 -17.37 -3.68
CA LYS A 68 -2.73 -16.10 -3.42
C LYS A 68 -2.26 -15.34 -4.67
N VAL A 69 -1.98 -16.05 -5.76
CA VAL A 69 -1.56 -15.43 -7.04
C VAL A 69 -2.70 -14.61 -7.66
N PHE A 70 -3.95 -15.07 -7.53
CA PHE A 70 -5.14 -14.44 -8.10
C PHE A 70 -5.70 -13.32 -7.22
N TYR A 71 -5.46 -13.38 -5.91
CA TYR A 71 -5.88 -12.36 -4.93
C TYR A 71 -5.61 -10.93 -5.41
N LYS A 72 -4.37 -10.64 -5.82
CA LYS A 72 -3.95 -9.29 -6.24
C LYS A 72 -4.76 -8.77 -7.44
N TYR A 73 -5.07 -9.64 -8.40
CA TYR A 73 -5.84 -9.26 -9.59
C TYR A 73 -7.30 -9.01 -9.23
N GLY A 74 -7.87 -9.87 -8.38
CA GLY A 74 -9.21 -9.67 -7.86
C GLY A 74 -9.32 -8.36 -7.05
N LEU A 75 -8.30 -8.04 -6.24
CA LEU A 75 -8.32 -6.82 -5.42
C LEU A 75 -8.28 -5.56 -6.30
N ILE A 76 -7.43 -5.56 -7.33
CA ILE A 76 -7.38 -4.49 -8.33
C ILE A 76 -8.73 -4.36 -9.03
N LEU A 77 -9.34 -5.47 -9.46
CA LEU A 77 -10.64 -5.46 -10.11
C LEU A 77 -11.73 -4.88 -9.18
N ILE A 78 -11.76 -5.30 -7.91
CA ILE A 78 -12.70 -4.78 -6.91
C ILE A 78 -12.55 -3.27 -6.73
N ILE A 79 -11.31 -2.79 -6.58
CA ILE A 79 -11.03 -1.35 -6.44
C ILE A 79 -11.49 -0.60 -7.68
N LEU A 80 -11.17 -1.09 -8.88
CA LEU A 80 -11.61 -0.45 -10.12
C LEU A 80 -13.14 -0.41 -10.22
N LEU A 81 -13.82 -1.54 -10.03
CA LEU A 81 -15.28 -1.59 -10.12
C LEU A 81 -15.97 -0.74 -9.05
N GLY A 82 -15.42 -0.67 -7.83
CA GLY A 82 -15.94 0.19 -6.77
C GLY A 82 -15.70 1.68 -7.01
N LEU A 83 -14.57 2.06 -7.64
CA LEU A 83 -14.30 3.44 -8.03
C LEU A 83 -15.30 3.96 -9.07
N PHE A 84 -15.86 3.09 -9.91
CA PHE A 84 -16.93 3.44 -10.87
C PHE A 84 -18.34 3.14 -10.33
N ASN A 85 -18.48 2.86 -9.03
CA ASN A 85 -19.76 2.60 -8.35
C ASN A 85 -20.55 1.41 -8.96
N ILE A 86 -19.85 0.47 -9.60
CA ILE A 86 -20.41 -0.82 -10.04
C ILE A 86 -20.56 -1.75 -8.83
N LEU A 87 -19.58 -1.71 -7.91
CA LEU A 87 -19.67 -2.34 -6.60
C LEU A 87 -19.91 -1.26 -5.56
N THR A 88 -20.94 -1.43 -4.74
CA THR A 88 -21.25 -0.47 -3.68
C THR A 88 -20.97 -1.07 -2.31
N PHE A 89 -19.96 -0.53 -1.63
CA PHE A 89 -19.53 -1.00 -0.31
C PHE A 89 -20.15 -0.22 0.85
N SER A 90 -20.69 0.97 0.61
CA SER A 90 -21.19 1.92 1.61
C SER A 90 -22.67 2.21 1.35
N PRO A 91 -23.48 2.47 2.40
CA PRO A 91 -24.88 2.88 2.21
C PRO A 91 -24.99 4.24 1.50
N LEU A 92 -23.99 5.11 1.67
CA LEU A 92 -23.92 6.41 1.00
C LEU A 92 -23.23 6.30 -0.36
N ARG A 93 -23.93 6.77 -1.40
CA ARG A 93 -23.37 6.92 -2.75
C ARG A 93 -23.10 8.37 -3.05
N GLU A 94 -21.86 8.67 -3.39
CA GLU A 94 -21.50 9.96 -3.96
C GLU A 94 -21.37 9.82 -5.49
N THR A 95 -22.09 10.67 -6.21
CA THR A 95 -21.96 10.79 -7.67
C THR A 95 -21.41 12.16 -8.00
N ILE A 96 -20.25 12.20 -8.63
CA ILE A 96 -19.63 13.42 -9.10
C ILE A 96 -19.93 13.52 -10.61
N SER A 97 -20.59 14.59 -11.05
CA SER A 97 -20.80 14.83 -12.48
C SER A 97 -19.62 15.59 -13.05
N LEU A 98 -18.89 14.99 -13.98
CA LEU A 98 -17.85 15.67 -14.75
C LEU A 98 -18.36 15.91 -16.17
N LYS A 99 -18.61 17.18 -16.51
CA LYS A 99 -19.12 17.59 -17.84
C LYS A 99 -20.40 16.86 -18.28
N GLY A 100 -21.29 16.59 -17.32
CA GLY A 100 -22.59 15.93 -17.59
C GLY A 100 -22.54 14.40 -17.60
N LEU A 101 -21.37 13.77 -17.51
CA LEU A 101 -21.27 12.33 -17.29
C LEU A 101 -21.27 12.05 -15.77
N PRO A 102 -22.28 11.35 -15.23
CA PRO A 102 -22.28 10.97 -13.82
C PRO A 102 -21.21 9.91 -13.60
N ILE A 103 -20.12 10.28 -12.92
CA ILE A 103 -19.09 9.35 -12.48
C ILE A 103 -19.36 9.08 -11.01
N GLY A 104 -19.78 7.86 -10.70
CA GLY A 104 -19.88 7.43 -9.31
C GLY A 104 -18.50 7.44 -8.67
N PHE A 105 -18.40 7.90 -7.42
CA PHE A 105 -17.15 7.91 -6.67
C PHE A 105 -17.41 7.36 -5.28
N GLN A 106 -16.56 6.45 -4.82
CA GLN A 106 -16.65 5.88 -3.48
C GLN A 106 -15.38 6.16 -2.70
N PRO A 107 -15.42 7.06 -1.70
CA PRO A 107 -14.27 7.35 -0.84
C PRO A 107 -13.71 6.10 -0.16
N SER A 108 -14.56 5.17 0.28
CA SER A 108 -14.16 3.90 0.90
C SER A 108 -13.32 3.04 -0.03
N THR A 109 -13.72 2.91 -1.30
CA THR A 109 -12.97 2.16 -2.32
C THR A 109 -11.64 2.85 -2.66
N LEU A 110 -11.63 4.18 -2.77
CA LEU A 110 -10.38 4.92 -2.98
C LEU A 110 -9.41 4.67 -1.82
N LEU A 111 -9.88 4.75 -0.58
CA LEU A 111 -9.07 4.54 0.61
C LEU A 111 -8.54 3.10 0.69
N ALA A 112 -9.36 2.10 0.34
CA ALA A 112 -8.89 0.71 0.20
C ALA A 112 -7.77 0.59 -0.84
N GLY A 113 -7.89 1.28 -1.97
CA GLY A 113 -6.85 1.37 -2.99
C GLY A 113 -5.56 2.02 -2.49
N LEU A 114 -5.67 3.12 -1.75
CA LEU A 114 -4.52 3.79 -1.11
C LEU A 114 -3.83 2.88 -0.09
N LEU A 115 -4.60 2.16 0.73
CA LEU A 115 -4.04 1.18 1.67
C LEU A 115 -3.29 0.08 0.92
N ALA A 116 -3.89 -0.48 -0.13
CA ALA A 116 -3.24 -1.48 -0.97
C ALA A 116 -1.94 -0.96 -1.59
N TYR A 117 -1.92 0.30 -2.02
CA TYR A 117 -0.74 0.98 -2.53
C TYR A 117 0.34 1.14 -1.46
N VAL A 118 0.02 1.70 -0.29
CA VAL A 118 0.97 1.93 0.81
C VAL A 118 1.60 0.61 1.28
N ILE A 119 0.80 -0.44 1.44
CA ILE A 119 1.29 -1.77 1.85
C ILE A 119 2.29 -2.36 0.83
N ASN A 120 2.14 -1.99 -0.44
CA ASN A 120 2.98 -2.47 -1.55
C ASN A 120 3.83 -1.35 -2.17
N PHE A 121 4.13 -0.28 -1.43
CA PHE A 121 4.69 0.97 -1.97
C PHE A 121 5.92 0.78 -2.84
N ASP A 122 6.89 -0.02 -2.38
CA ASP A 122 8.14 -0.29 -3.12
C ASP A 122 7.87 -0.98 -4.47
N ARG A 123 6.92 -1.93 -4.50
CA ARG A 123 6.58 -2.69 -5.70
C ARG A 123 5.75 -1.84 -6.66
N ALA A 124 4.77 -1.12 -6.13
CA ALA A 124 3.89 -0.25 -6.90
C ALA A 124 4.67 0.90 -7.52
N THR A 125 5.55 1.56 -6.76
CA THR A 125 6.42 2.64 -7.26
C THR A 125 7.35 2.14 -8.36
N LYS A 126 8.00 0.98 -8.18
CA LYS A 126 8.83 0.37 -9.24
C LYS A 126 8.02 0.05 -10.50
N PHE A 127 6.80 -0.45 -10.35
CA PHE A 127 5.91 -0.73 -11.47
C PHE A 127 5.49 0.54 -12.20
N ILE A 128 4.99 1.55 -11.48
CA ILE A 128 4.58 2.84 -12.05
C ILE A 128 5.77 3.53 -12.73
N LEU A 129 6.94 3.55 -12.10
CA LEU A 129 8.13 4.13 -12.71
C LEU A 129 8.50 3.41 -14.01
N ARG A 130 8.40 2.08 -14.08
CA ARG A 130 8.65 1.34 -15.33
C ARG A 130 7.60 1.62 -16.42
N THR A 131 6.32 1.73 -16.03
CA THR A 131 5.21 1.92 -16.98
C THR A 131 5.08 3.36 -17.47
N VAL A 132 5.29 4.35 -16.59
CA VAL A 132 5.16 5.78 -16.91
C VAL A 132 6.45 6.35 -17.48
N ARG A 133 7.63 5.83 -17.08
CA ARG A 133 8.91 6.23 -17.67
C ARG A 133 9.40 5.20 -18.67
N THR A 134 8.66 5.08 -19.78
CA THR A 134 9.09 4.35 -20.99
C THR A 134 10.39 4.90 -21.63
N ASN A 135 10.90 6.05 -21.16
CA ASN A 135 12.09 6.71 -21.72
C ASN A 135 13.39 6.48 -20.95
N TYR A 136 13.37 5.73 -19.84
CA TYR A 136 14.60 5.45 -19.08
C TYR A 136 15.09 4.03 -19.39
N THR A 137 16.27 3.91 -20.00
CA THR A 137 16.93 2.62 -20.16
C THR A 137 17.22 2.01 -18.78
N SER A 138 17.30 0.67 -18.70
CA SER A 138 17.63 -0.05 -17.45
C SER A 138 18.86 0.54 -16.75
N GLU A 139 19.83 1.02 -17.52
CA GLU A 139 21.03 1.72 -17.03
C GLU A 139 20.73 3.02 -16.28
N GLN A 140 19.75 3.81 -16.73
CA GLN A 140 19.41 5.07 -16.07
C GLN A 140 18.62 4.84 -14.77
N ILE A 141 17.82 3.78 -14.69
CA ILE A 141 17.16 3.36 -13.43
C ILE A 141 18.22 2.94 -12.40
N VAL A 142 19.20 2.14 -12.82
CA VAL A 142 20.34 1.76 -11.97
C VAL A 142 21.12 3.00 -11.53
N LYS A 143 21.34 3.99 -12.40
CA LYS A 143 21.98 5.26 -12.02
C LYS A 143 21.20 6.05 -10.98
N ILE A 144 19.86 6.06 -11.05
CA ILE A 144 19.02 6.74 -10.05
C ILE A 144 19.09 6.00 -8.71
N GLU A 145 18.99 4.68 -8.71
CA GLU A 145 19.13 3.86 -7.49
C GLU A 145 20.53 4.00 -6.88
N GLN A 146 21.59 3.98 -7.70
CA GLN A 146 22.97 4.25 -7.25
C GLN A 146 23.12 5.66 -6.69
N LYS A 147 22.57 6.68 -7.35
CA LYS A 147 22.64 8.06 -6.86
C LYS A 147 21.97 8.18 -5.48
N LYS A 148 20.78 7.59 -5.32
CA LYS A 148 20.06 7.58 -4.04
C LYS A 148 20.86 6.84 -2.96
N PHE A 149 21.45 5.69 -3.31
CA PHE A 149 22.32 4.93 -2.41
C PHE A 149 23.54 5.74 -1.96
N THR A 150 24.20 6.45 -2.87
CA THR A 150 25.34 7.33 -2.57
C THR A 150 24.94 8.49 -1.68
N GLU A 151 23.80 9.14 -1.95
CA GLU A 151 23.27 10.23 -1.12
C GLU A 151 22.94 9.75 0.30
N GLU A 152 22.30 8.59 0.44
CA GLU A 152 22.02 7.98 1.74
C GLU A 152 23.30 7.61 2.48
N THR A 153 24.28 7.02 1.79
CA THR A 153 25.59 6.67 2.34
C THR A 153 26.30 7.92 2.88
N GLN A 154 26.32 9.02 2.12
CA GLN A 154 26.91 10.28 2.58
C GLN A 154 26.23 10.86 3.83
N LYS A 155 24.90 10.75 3.94
CA LYS A 155 24.17 11.14 5.16
C LYS A 155 24.57 10.29 6.37
N PHE A 156 24.81 8.99 6.18
CA PHE A 156 25.30 8.13 7.26
C PHE A 156 26.76 8.43 7.61
N ILE A 157 27.63 8.70 6.62
CA ILE A 157 29.01 9.10 6.86
C ILE A 157 29.05 10.37 7.73
N SER A 158 28.27 11.40 7.40
CA SER A 158 28.26 12.64 8.17
C SER A 158 27.80 12.42 9.61
N ARG A 159 26.81 11.55 9.82
CA ARG A 159 26.31 11.17 11.16
C ARG A 159 27.33 10.34 11.96
N TYR A 160 28.04 9.43 11.30
CA TYR A 160 28.99 8.51 11.93
C TYR A 160 30.40 9.08 12.12
N LYS A 161 30.69 10.27 11.60
CA LYS A 161 31.99 10.94 11.79
C LYS A 161 32.41 11.03 13.27
N ALA A 162 31.46 11.26 14.18
CA ALA A 162 31.71 11.39 15.61
C ALA A 162 31.80 10.05 16.37
N TYR A 163 31.55 8.92 15.71
CA TYR A 163 31.48 7.61 16.37
C TYR A 163 32.89 7.05 16.58
N SER A 164 33.11 6.30 17.67
CA SER A 164 34.36 5.57 17.90
C SER A 164 34.58 4.47 16.86
N THR A 165 35.83 4.05 16.64
CA THR A 165 36.14 2.98 15.67
C THR A 165 35.51 1.65 16.10
N GLU A 166 35.46 1.38 17.40
CA GLU A 166 34.77 0.23 17.99
C GLU A 166 33.27 0.24 17.67
N SER A 167 32.61 1.40 17.79
CA SER A 167 31.20 1.56 17.44
C SER A 167 30.94 1.34 15.95
N LEU A 168 31.87 1.76 15.07
CA LEU A 168 31.75 1.50 13.63
C LEU A 168 31.87 0.00 13.31
N HIS A 169 32.81 -0.70 13.95
CA HIS A 169 32.92 -2.16 13.80
C HIS A 169 31.70 -2.92 14.33
N GLN A 170 31.04 -2.39 15.36
CA GLN A 170 29.79 -2.95 15.87
C GLN A 170 28.67 -2.83 14.83
N ILE A 171 28.50 -1.65 14.22
CA ILE A 171 27.51 -1.40 13.15
C ILE A 171 27.69 -2.36 11.98
N VAL A 172 28.94 -2.65 11.58
CA VAL A 172 29.24 -3.59 10.49
C VAL A 172 28.95 -5.04 10.89
N ARG A 173 29.20 -5.43 12.14
CA ARG A 173 29.00 -6.80 12.63
C ARG A 173 27.54 -7.17 12.85
N GLU A 174 26.74 -6.24 13.37
CA GLU A 174 25.35 -6.52 13.75
C GLU A 174 24.45 -6.78 12.53
N ASN A 175 24.80 -6.25 11.35
CA ASN A 175 24.07 -6.44 10.09
C ASN A 175 22.54 -6.13 10.17
N GLU A 176 22.12 -5.40 11.22
CA GLU A 176 20.73 -4.96 11.43
C GLU A 176 20.44 -3.62 10.75
N PHE A 177 21.49 -2.92 10.32
CA PHE A 177 21.41 -1.60 9.71
C PHE A 177 21.16 -1.67 8.20
N VAL A 178 20.62 -0.59 7.63
CA VAL A 178 20.42 -0.49 6.18
C VAL A 178 21.77 -0.58 5.43
N PRO A 179 21.83 -1.16 4.23
CA PRO A 179 23.09 -1.39 3.51
C PRO A 179 23.94 -0.12 3.32
N ALA A 180 23.30 1.04 3.09
CA ALA A 180 23.99 2.33 2.98
C ALA A 180 24.69 2.76 4.29
N ALA A 181 24.13 2.40 5.44
CA ALA A 181 24.74 2.68 6.75
C ALA A 181 25.94 1.77 7.02
N ILE A 182 25.84 0.49 6.65
CA ILE A 182 26.95 -0.47 6.77
C ILE A 182 28.11 -0.02 5.86
N GLU A 183 27.81 0.38 4.63
CA GLU A 183 28.81 0.87 3.67
C GLU A 183 29.47 2.16 4.17
N ALA A 184 28.70 3.10 4.72
CA ALA A 184 29.23 4.31 5.36
C ALA A 184 30.19 4.00 6.52
N ALA A 185 29.85 3.02 7.36
CA ALA A 185 30.71 2.60 8.47
C ALA A 185 32.02 1.98 7.98
N LYS A 186 31.99 1.12 6.95
CA LYS A 186 33.19 0.56 6.31
C LYS A 186 34.10 1.65 5.75
N GLN A 187 33.54 2.60 5.00
CA GLN A 187 34.30 3.70 4.40
C GLN A 187 34.99 4.57 5.47
N LEU A 188 34.34 4.80 6.61
CA LEU A 188 34.93 5.55 7.72
C LEU A 188 36.04 4.79 8.45
N ILE A 189 35.90 3.46 8.62
CA ILE A 189 36.97 2.62 9.19
C ILE A 189 38.20 2.67 8.29
N GLU A 190 38.03 2.42 6.99
CA GLU A 190 39.13 2.42 6.02
C GLU A 190 39.83 3.79 5.92
N ALA A 191 39.05 4.89 5.98
CA ALA A 191 39.60 6.24 5.98
C ALA A 191 40.41 6.59 7.25
N ARG A 192 40.13 5.93 8.38
CA ARG A 192 40.87 6.09 9.64
C ARG A 192 42.13 5.24 9.66
N GLU A 193 42.04 4.00 9.19
CA GLU A 193 43.19 3.10 9.09
C GLU A 193 44.25 3.62 8.11
N LYS A 194 43.85 4.26 7.00
CA LYS A 194 44.77 4.91 6.05
C LYS A 194 45.44 6.17 6.58
N LYS A 195 44.98 6.74 7.69
CA LYS A 195 45.55 7.95 8.32
C LYS A 195 46.43 7.66 9.52
N SER A 196 46.46 6.42 9.99
CA SER A 196 47.37 5.94 11.04
C SER A 196 48.64 5.38 10.44
#